data_AF-A0A7S2AVG6-F1
#
_entry.id   AF-A0A7S2AVG6-F1
#
_cell.length_a   1.000
_cell.length_b   1.000
_cell.length_c   1.000
_cell.angle_alpha   90.00
_cell.angle_beta   90.00
_cell.angle_gamma   90.00
#
_symmetry.space_group_name_H-M   'P 1'
#
loop_
_entity.id
_entity.type
_entity.pdbx_description
1 polymer ?
#
loop_
_entity_poly.entity_id
_entity_poly.type
_entity_poly.pdbx_seq_one_letter_code
_entity_poly.pdbx_strand_id
1 'polypeptide(L)'
;RAGNYFGRQVKRLSAVSDTQAEDAEPIPDKAELVEMLARGLEAAGGDAEASLIHGDFKIDNLVFSKAGGPIEVIAVLDWELATIGHPMADVANCSMIYHLPRLEGSPLQGLVGADLDELGIPDDVEFARLYCAAARPSRAHPDPHWRFALAFLFFKNAVIAQGVASRAARGVASSSFAGDVAIMVPFLAQTAVEFLAEQEEEQRRGGGAGSRRSRL
;
A
#
# COMPACT_ATOMS: atom_id res chain seq x y z
N ARG A 1 16.41 7.21 11.33
CA ARG A 1 17.26 7.64 10.19
C ARG A 1 16.33 8.24 9.15
N ALA A 2 16.56 9.47 8.71
CA ALA A 2 15.78 10.07 7.62
C ALA A 2 16.14 9.42 6.28
N GLY A 3 15.15 9.20 5.41
CA GLY A 3 15.29 8.54 4.11
C GLY A 3 15.40 7.01 4.20
N ASN A 4 15.44 6.35 3.05
CA ASN A 4 15.49 4.90 2.80
C ASN A 4 14.47 4.10 3.62
N TYR A 5 13.24 4.60 3.72
CA TYR A 5 12.19 3.97 4.50
C TYR A 5 11.74 2.65 3.87
N PHE A 6 11.30 2.68 2.61
CA PHE A 6 10.82 1.52 1.88
C PHE A 6 11.90 0.45 1.76
N GLY A 7 13.13 0.81 1.40
CA GLY A 7 14.22 -0.17 1.30
C GLY A 7 14.49 -0.90 2.63
N ARG A 8 14.42 -0.19 3.77
CA ARG A 8 14.49 -0.82 5.09
C ARG A 8 13.29 -1.70 5.40
N GLN A 9 12.08 -1.26 5.07
CA GLN A 9 10.86 -2.00 5.36
C GLN A 9 10.81 -3.29 4.53
N VAL A 10 11.12 -3.24 3.22
CA VAL A 10 11.17 -4.43 2.36
C VAL A 10 12.14 -5.46 2.92
N LYS A 11 13.36 -5.05 3.29
CA LYS A 11 14.35 -5.94 3.90
C LYS A 11 13.84 -6.57 5.20
N ARG A 12 13.26 -5.75 6.10
CA ARG A 12 12.73 -6.21 7.39
C ARG A 12 11.57 -7.19 7.19
N LEU A 13 10.61 -6.84 6.35
CA LEU A 13 9.41 -7.63 6.09
C LEU A 13 9.76 -8.95 5.40
N SER A 14 10.73 -8.96 4.47
CA SER A 14 11.23 -10.20 3.87
C SER A 14 11.78 -11.15 4.93
N ALA A 15 12.62 -10.65 5.85
CA ALA A 15 13.18 -11.46 6.94
C ALA A 15 12.11 -11.95 7.93
N VAL A 16 11.10 -11.12 8.22
CA VAL A 16 9.94 -11.52 9.03
C VAL A 16 9.18 -12.66 8.35
N SER A 17 8.94 -12.54 7.04
CA SER A 17 8.29 -13.59 6.25
C SER A 17 9.09 -14.89 6.20
N ASP A 18 10.43 -14.82 6.15
CA ASP A 18 11.30 -16.01 6.23
C ASP A 18 11.06 -16.79 7.52
N THR A 19 10.98 -16.10 8.66
CA THR A 19 10.69 -16.74 9.96
C THR A 19 9.26 -17.25 10.05
N GLN A 20 8.28 -16.53 9.49
CA GLN A 20 6.87 -16.94 9.53
C GLN A 20 6.59 -18.18 8.68
N ALA A 21 7.36 -18.37 7.61
CA ALA A 21 7.26 -19.52 6.70
C ALA A 21 7.67 -20.85 7.36
N GLU A 22 8.22 -20.84 8.58
CA GLU A 22 8.48 -22.04 9.36
C GLU A 22 7.19 -22.73 9.83
N ASP A 23 6.09 -21.97 10.01
CA ASP A 23 4.81 -22.49 10.52
C ASP A 23 3.61 -22.22 9.60
N ALA A 24 3.77 -21.40 8.57
CA ALA A 24 2.72 -21.05 7.62
C ALA A 24 3.23 -21.20 6.20
N GLU A 25 2.31 -21.35 5.25
CA GLU A 25 2.64 -21.37 3.83
C GLU A 25 3.46 -20.13 3.43
N PRO A 26 4.49 -20.30 2.59
CA PRO A 26 5.29 -19.19 2.11
C PRO A 26 4.46 -18.26 1.20
N ILE A 27 4.80 -16.98 1.20
CA ILE A 27 4.27 -16.04 0.21
C ILE A 27 4.73 -16.51 -1.19
N PRO A 28 3.82 -16.73 -2.16
CA PRO A 28 4.18 -17.15 -3.51
C PRO A 28 5.18 -16.21 -4.15
N ASP A 29 6.20 -16.78 -4.81
CA ASP A 29 7.22 -16.06 -5.59
C ASP A 29 7.88 -14.86 -4.87
N LYS A 30 7.96 -14.94 -3.54
CA LYS A 30 8.45 -13.83 -2.69
C LYS A 30 9.80 -13.27 -3.12
N ALA A 31 10.74 -14.14 -3.51
CA ALA A 31 12.08 -13.71 -3.92
C ALA A 31 12.01 -12.80 -5.14
N GLU A 32 11.22 -13.18 -6.15
CA GLU A 32 10.98 -12.37 -7.35
C GLU A 32 10.25 -11.08 -7.00
N LEU A 33 9.20 -11.14 -6.16
CA LEU A 33 8.49 -9.94 -5.72
C LEU A 33 9.40 -8.95 -4.97
N VAL A 34 10.31 -9.42 -4.11
CA VAL A 34 11.28 -8.56 -3.42
C VAL A 34 12.26 -7.92 -4.41
N GLU A 35 12.71 -8.64 -5.43
CA GLU A 35 13.53 -8.07 -6.50
C GLU A 35 12.77 -7.05 -7.35
N MET A 36 11.49 -7.31 -7.68
CA MET A 36 10.63 -6.37 -8.37
C MET A 36 10.42 -5.09 -7.56
N LEU A 37 10.21 -5.20 -6.24
CA LEU A 37 10.12 -4.04 -5.35
C LEU A 37 11.42 -3.24 -5.35
N ALA A 38 12.58 -3.89 -5.31
CA ALA A 38 13.86 -3.18 -5.37
C ALA A 38 14.01 -2.38 -6.68
N ARG A 39 13.73 -3.01 -7.84
CA ARG A 39 13.75 -2.34 -9.15
C ARG A 39 12.71 -1.22 -9.23
N GLY A 40 11.51 -1.46 -8.70
CA GLY A 40 10.42 -0.51 -8.69
C GLY A 40 10.74 0.76 -7.91
N LEU A 41 11.42 0.61 -6.75
CA LEU A 41 11.89 1.72 -5.94
C LEU A 41 12.97 2.55 -6.63
N GLU A 42 13.95 1.88 -7.26
CA GLU A 42 14.99 2.55 -8.06
C GLU A 42 14.37 3.34 -9.21
N ALA A 43 13.41 2.74 -9.92
CA ALA A 43 12.74 3.35 -11.05
C ALA A 43 11.82 4.53 -10.67
N ALA A 44 11.30 4.55 -9.45
CA ALA A 44 10.55 5.69 -8.89
C ALA A 44 11.44 6.89 -8.51
N GLY A 45 12.76 6.76 -8.57
CA GLY A 45 13.72 7.80 -8.22
C GLY A 45 14.40 7.62 -6.86
N GLY A 46 14.32 6.42 -6.28
CA GLY A 46 14.91 6.08 -5.00
C GLY A 46 13.99 6.38 -3.81
N ASP A 47 14.58 6.61 -2.64
CA ASP A 47 13.85 6.66 -1.36
C ASP A 47 14.43 7.73 -0.44
N ALA A 48 14.69 8.93 -0.97
CA ALA A 48 15.35 9.98 -0.19
C ALA A 48 14.37 10.75 0.71
N GLU A 49 13.10 10.81 0.33
CA GLU A 49 12.10 11.61 1.02
C GLU A 49 11.75 11.04 2.40
N ALA A 50 11.50 11.94 3.35
CA ALA A 50 11.13 11.58 4.71
C ALA A 50 10.18 12.62 5.31
N SER A 51 9.12 12.12 5.95
CA SER A 51 8.11 12.88 6.67
C SER A 51 7.66 12.09 7.90
N LEU A 52 6.88 12.72 8.78
CA LEU A 52 6.13 11.97 9.78
C LEU A 52 5.06 11.17 9.05
N ILE A 53 5.06 9.85 9.27
CA ILE A 53 4.00 8.95 8.83
C ILE A 53 3.33 8.34 10.06
N HIS A 54 2.02 8.13 9.97
CA HIS A 54 1.18 7.44 10.93
C HIS A 54 1.50 5.95 10.98
N GLY A 55 1.74 5.32 9.82
CA GLY A 55 2.05 3.89 9.68
C GLY A 55 0.82 2.97 9.55
N ASP A 56 -0.33 3.45 10.02
CA ASP A 56 -1.67 2.85 9.82
C ASP A 56 -2.72 3.94 9.52
N PHE A 57 -2.41 4.88 8.63
CA PHE A 57 -3.34 5.95 8.27
C PHE A 57 -4.50 5.39 7.43
N LYS A 58 -5.72 5.41 7.97
CA LYS A 58 -6.94 4.94 7.32
C LYS A 58 -8.17 5.60 7.96
N ILE A 59 -9.30 5.54 7.27
CA ILE A 59 -10.53 6.21 7.69
C ILE A 59 -11.00 5.77 9.08
N ASP A 60 -10.78 4.51 9.47
CA ASP A 60 -11.17 3.96 10.78
C ASP A 60 -10.43 4.63 11.96
N ASN A 61 -9.26 5.21 11.69
CA ASN A 61 -8.44 5.91 12.68
C ASN A 61 -8.73 7.42 12.71
N LEU A 62 -9.75 7.89 11.98
CA LEU A 62 -10.17 9.29 11.95
C LEU A 62 -11.45 9.50 12.77
N VAL A 63 -11.44 10.53 13.61
CA VAL A 63 -12.64 11.00 14.30
C VAL A 63 -13.19 12.18 13.52
N PHE A 64 -14.45 12.10 13.13
CA PHE A 64 -15.15 13.15 12.39
C PHE A 64 -16.01 14.01 13.32
N SER A 65 -16.24 15.26 12.91
CA SER A 65 -17.21 16.16 13.54
C SER A 65 -18.62 15.54 13.53
N LYS A 66 -19.47 15.96 14.48
CA LYS A 66 -20.87 15.50 14.53
C LYS A 66 -21.65 15.99 13.31
N ALA A 67 -22.67 15.23 12.92
CA ALA A 67 -23.59 15.60 11.86
C ALA A 67 -24.32 16.93 12.15
N GLY A 68 -24.62 17.69 11.09
CA GLY A 68 -25.34 18.99 11.17
C GLY A 68 -24.53 20.20 10.71
N GLY A 69 -23.27 20.01 10.29
CA GLY A 69 -22.39 21.02 9.68
C GLY A 69 -21.37 20.37 8.73
N PRO A 70 -20.31 21.10 8.32
CA PRO A 70 -19.22 20.53 7.53
C PRO A 70 -18.58 19.33 8.25
N ILE A 71 -18.36 18.25 7.50
CA ILE A 71 -17.66 17.07 8.00
C ILE A 71 -16.16 17.37 8.00
N GLU A 72 -15.57 17.40 9.19
CA GLU A 72 -14.16 17.70 9.40
C GLU A 72 -13.51 16.61 10.24
N VAL A 73 -12.25 16.29 9.97
CA VAL A 73 -11.45 15.41 10.83
C VAL A 73 -11.04 16.21 12.06
N ILE A 74 -11.53 15.81 13.24
CA ILE A 74 -11.25 16.47 14.52
C ILE A 74 -10.16 15.78 15.34
N ALA A 75 -9.86 14.51 15.05
CA ALA A 75 -8.72 13.79 15.62
C ALA A 75 -8.25 12.66 14.71
N VAL A 76 -6.96 12.32 14.85
CA VAL A 76 -6.35 11.12 14.29
C VAL A 76 -5.90 10.25 15.46
N LEU A 77 -6.32 9.00 15.50
CA LEU A 77 -6.08 8.04 16.59
C LEU A 77 -5.00 7.03 16.21
N ASP A 78 -4.49 6.30 17.21
CA ASP A 78 -3.61 5.14 17.02
C ASP A 78 -2.22 5.41 16.39
N TRP A 79 -1.49 6.33 17.02
CA TRP A 79 -0.14 6.73 16.60
C TRP A 79 0.98 5.75 16.98
N GLU A 80 0.67 4.52 17.42
CA GLU A 80 1.69 3.61 17.95
C GLU A 80 2.72 3.13 16.91
N LEU A 81 2.31 3.13 15.62
CA LEU A 81 3.16 2.77 14.49
C LEU A 81 3.85 3.98 13.84
N ALA A 82 3.63 5.17 14.39
CA ALA A 82 4.12 6.40 13.80
C ALA A 82 5.65 6.46 13.78
N THR A 83 6.20 6.94 12.68
CA THR A 83 7.64 7.00 12.48
C THR A 83 8.04 8.02 11.41
N ILE A 84 9.33 8.15 11.16
CA ILE A 84 9.84 8.92 10.02
C ILE A 84 9.99 7.99 8.82
N GLY A 85 9.23 8.28 7.76
CA GLY A 85 9.17 7.46 6.56
C GLY A 85 8.77 8.22 5.31
N HIS A 86 8.68 7.50 4.19
CA HIS A 86 8.27 8.09 2.92
C HIS A 86 6.76 8.39 2.96
N PRO A 87 6.29 9.61 2.67
CA PRO A 87 4.89 10.00 2.83
C PRO A 87 3.93 9.11 2.04
N MET A 88 4.33 8.67 0.85
CA MET A 88 3.49 7.81 0.00
C MET A 88 3.10 6.48 0.66
N ALA A 89 3.80 6.03 1.71
CA ALA A 89 3.42 4.84 2.46
C ALA A 89 2.04 5.00 3.13
N ASP A 90 1.76 6.16 3.74
CA ASP A 90 0.46 6.44 4.36
C ASP A 90 -0.63 6.72 3.31
N VAL A 91 -0.28 7.39 2.21
CA VAL A 91 -1.21 7.68 1.11
C VAL A 91 -1.70 6.37 0.50
N ALA A 92 -0.78 5.44 0.21
CA ALA A 92 -1.11 4.11 -0.26
C ALA A 92 -1.98 3.37 0.77
N ASN A 93 -1.60 3.38 2.05
CA ASN A 93 -2.37 2.72 3.11
C ASN A 93 -3.82 3.24 3.19
N CYS A 94 -4.02 4.55 3.07
CA CYS A 94 -5.35 5.16 3.05
C CYS A 94 -6.17 4.73 1.84
N SER A 95 -5.52 4.57 0.69
CA SER A 95 -6.16 4.17 -0.58
C SER A 95 -6.46 2.67 -0.69
N MET A 96 -6.03 1.85 0.27
CA MET A 96 -6.16 0.38 0.19
C MET A 96 -7.59 -0.07 -0.14
N ILE A 97 -8.59 0.65 0.38
CA ILE A 97 -10.01 0.35 0.17
C ILE A 97 -10.42 0.31 -1.30
N TYR A 98 -9.78 1.10 -2.18
CA TYR A 98 -10.10 1.13 -3.62
C TYR A 98 -9.71 -0.17 -4.34
N HIS A 99 -8.83 -0.97 -3.74
CA HIS A 99 -8.22 -2.13 -4.37
C HIS A 99 -8.63 -3.46 -3.72
N LEU A 100 -9.50 -3.41 -2.72
CA LEU A 100 -10.04 -4.60 -2.06
C LEU A 100 -11.45 -4.93 -2.58
N PRO A 101 -11.80 -6.23 -2.72
CA PRO A 101 -13.15 -6.63 -3.08
C PRO A 101 -14.14 -6.30 -1.97
N ARG A 102 -15.37 -5.97 -2.37
CA ARG A 102 -16.50 -5.90 -1.45
C ARG A 102 -16.98 -7.31 -1.12
N LEU A 103 -16.53 -7.86 0.00
CA LEU A 103 -16.90 -9.20 0.47
C LEU A 103 -17.85 -9.11 1.66
N GLU A 104 -19.09 -9.57 1.48
CA GLU A 104 -20.07 -9.61 2.57
C GLU A 104 -19.56 -10.48 3.74
N GLY A 105 -19.59 -9.95 4.96
CA GLY A 105 -19.07 -10.62 6.16
C GLY A 105 -17.55 -10.58 6.35
N SER A 106 -16.79 -10.01 5.41
CA SER A 106 -15.35 -9.76 5.58
C SER A 106 -15.10 -8.53 6.46
N PRO A 107 -14.16 -8.57 7.42
CA PRO A 107 -13.67 -7.38 8.11
C PRO A 107 -12.86 -6.45 7.19
N LEU A 108 -12.39 -6.95 6.05
CA LEU A 108 -11.77 -6.16 4.99
C LEU A 108 -12.86 -5.79 3.98
N GLN A 109 -13.48 -4.63 4.17
CA GLN A 109 -14.44 -4.06 3.23
C GLN A 109 -13.72 -3.13 2.26
N GLY A 110 -13.72 -3.49 0.99
CA GLY A 110 -13.23 -2.63 -0.08
C GLY A 110 -14.33 -2.06 -0.97
N LEU A 111 -13.90 -1.34 -2.00
CA LEU A 111 -14.75 -0.62 -2.94
C LEU A 111 -14.73 -1.23 -4.35
N VAL A 112 -13.92 -2.27 -4.62
CA VAL A 112 -13.94 -2.94 -5.92
C VAL A 112 -15.32 -3.54 -6.16
N GLY A 113 -15.92 -3.16 -7.30
CA GLY A 113 -17.28 -3.56 -7.69
C GLY A 113 -18.38 -2.61 -7.20
N ALA A 114 -18.06 -1.57 -6.44
CA ALA A 114 -19.01 -0.51 -6.11
C ALA A 114 -19.10 0.53 -7.25
N ASP A 115 -20.27 1.13 -7.42
CA ASP A 115 -20.44 2.31 -8.27
C ASP A 115 -19.99 3.56 -7.49
N LEU A 116 -18.74 3.97 -7.72
CA LEU A 116 -18.14 5.10 -6.99
C LEU A 116 -18.81 6.43 -7.33
N ASP A 117 -19.27 6.59 -8.58
CA ASP A 117 -19.94 7.80 -9.05
C ASP A 117 -21.31 7.95 -8.36
N GLU A 118 -22.09 6.88 -8.27
CA GLU A 118 -23.37 6.87 -7.54
C GLU A 118 -23.17 7.18 -6.05
N LEU A 119 -22.08 6.69 -5.46
CA LEU A 119 -21.74 6.91 -4.06
C LEU A 119 -21.09 8.29 -3.80
N GLY A 120 -20.71 9.02 -4.85
CA GLY A 120 -19.98 10.29 -4.74
C GLY A 120 -18.58 10.15 -4.14
N ILE A 121 -17.94 8.99 -4.31
CA ILE A 121 -16.61 8.68 -3.81
C ILE A 121 -15.60 8.85 -4.95
N PRO A 122 -14.48 9.58 -4.77
CA PRO A 122 -13.44 9.65 -5.80
C PRO A 122 -12.80 8.28 -6.02
N ASP A 123 -12.36 7.99 -7.25
CA ASP A 123 -11.51 6.83 -7.50
C ASP A 123 -10.08 7.03 -6.95
N ASP A 124 -9.24 5.99 -7.05
CA ASP A 124 -7.87 6.02 -6.53
C ASP A 124 -7.00 7.06 -7.25
N VAL A 125 -7.22 7.27 -8.55
CA VAL A 125 -6.52 8.25 -9.37
C VAL A 125 -6.85 9.67 -8.91
N GLU A 126 -8.13 9.98 -8.74
CA GLU A 126 -8.62 11.27 -8.27
C GLU A 126 -8.20 11.51 -6.82
N PHE A 127 -8.25 10.50 -5.95
CA PHE A 127 -7.72 10.56 -4.59
C PHE A 127 -6.22 10.94 -4.58
N ALA A 128 -5.41 10.26 -5.39
CA ALA A 128 -3.98 10.56 -5.50
C ALA A 128 -3.73 11.98 -6.06
N ARG A 129 -4.57 12.42 -7.01
CA ARG A 129 -4.53 13.79 -7.56
C ARG A 129 -4.81 14.84 -6.48
N LEU A 130 -5.86 14.63 -5.68
CA LEU A 130 -6.24 15.51 -4.57
C LEU A 130 -5.12 15.60 -3.53
N TYR A 131 -4.51 14.47 -3.16
CA TYR A 131 -3.35 14.46 -2.26
C TYR A 131 -2.18 15.25 -2.82
N CYS A 132 -1.79 15.01 -4.08
CA CYS A 132 -0.64 15.69 -4.70
C CYS A 132 -0.84 17.21 -4.78
N ALA A 133 -2.07 17.66 -5.04
CA ALA A 133 -2.43 19.07 -5.08
C ALA A 133 -2.42 19.73 -3.69
N ALA A 134 -2.82 19.01 -2.65
CA ALA A 134 -2.88 19.50 -1.27
C ALA A 134 -1.53 19.47 -0.53
N ALA A 135 -0.61 18.58 -0.94
CA ALA A 135 0.71 18.43 -0.35
C ALA A 135 1.54 19.74 -0.40
N ARG A 136 2.45 19.91 0.58
CA ARG A 136 3.31 21.10 0.70
C ARG A 136 4.79 20.71 0.79
N PRO A 137 5.64 21.12 -0.17
CA PRO A 137 5.28 21.77 -1.43
C PRO A 137 4.39 20.86 -2.29
N SER A 138 3.69 21.43 -3.26
CA SER A 138 2.82 20.66 -4.17
C SER A 138 3.64 19.59 -4.90
N ARG A 139 3.07 18.39 -5.04
CA ARG A 139 3.73 17.24 -5.65
C ARG A 139 3.31 17.09 -7.11
N ALA A 140 4.15 16.43 -7.90
CA ALA A 140 3.77 16.03 -9.25
C ALA A 140 2.64 14.99 -9.18
N HIS A 141 1.73 15.04 -10.16
CA HIS A 141 0.72 14.02 -10.36
C HIS A 141 0.79 13.51 -11.82
N PRO A 142 0.90 12.20 -12.04
CA PRO A 142 1.08 11.16 -11.02
C PRO A 142 2.42 11.29 -10.28
N ASP A 143 2.45 10.95 -8.98
CA ASP A 143 3.71 10.85 -8.23
C ASP A 143 4.45 9.58 -8.67
N PRO A 144 5.76 9.64 -8.96
CA PRO A 144 6.52 8.49 -9.46
C PRO A 144 6.54 7.29 -8.49
N HIS A 145 6.25 7.49 -7.19
CA HIS A 145 6.22 6.43 -6.20
C HIS A 145 4.82 5.82 -6.02
N TRP A 146 3.78 6.29 -6.73
CA TRP A 146 2.40 5.89 -6.44
C TRP A 146 2.19 4.38 -6.60
N ARG A 147 2.47 3.84 -7.80
CA ARG A 147 2.35 2.41 -8.10
C ARG A 147 3.26 1.57 -7.21
N PHE A 148 4.51 1.98 -7.03
CA PHE A 148 5.44 1.32 -6.10
C PHE A 148 4.90 1.26 -4.66
N ALA A 149 4.33 2.36 -4.14
CA ALA A 149 3.83 2.42 -2.77
C ALA A 149 2.60 1.52 -2.56
N LEU A 150 1.73 1.42 -3.57
CA LEU A 150 0.64 0.43 -3.59
C LEU A 150 1.21 -0.99 -3.59
N ALA A 151 2.18 -1.30 -4.44
CA ALA A 151 2.83 -2.61 -4.43
C ALA A 151 3.46 -2.96 -3.08
N PHE A 152 4.18 -2.01 -2.48
CA PHE A 152 4.76 -2.15 -1.15
C PHE A 152 3.69 -2.39 -0.08
N LEU A 153 2.57 -1.66 -0.12
CA LEU A 153 1.45 -1.86 0.79
C LEU A 153 0.89 -3.28 0.71
N PHE A 154 0.68 -3.79 -0.51
CA PHE A 154 0.15 -5.14 -0.72
C PHE A 154 1.13 -6.23 -0.27
N PHE A 155 2.43 -6.06 -0.54
CA PHE A 155 3.47 -6.93 0.01
C PHE A 155 3.50 -6.89 1.55
N LYS A 156 3.46 -5.69 2.16
CA LYS A 156 3.41 -5.53 3.63
C LYS A 156 2.21 -6.28 4.21
N ASN A 157 1.04 -6.16 3.58
CA ASN A 157 -0.16 -6.86 4.04
C ASN A 157 -0.09 -8.38 3.83
N ALA A 158 0.56 -8.87 2.76
CA ALA A 158 0.81 -10.30 2.58
C ALA A 158 1.66 -10.87 3.73
N VAL A 159 2.71 -10.15 4.17
CA VAL A 159 3.54 -10.53 5.32
C VAL A 159 2.76 -10.47 6.64
N ILE A 160 1.88 -9.47 6.81
CA ILE A 160 1.02 -9.39 8.01
C ILE A 160 0.05 -10.58 8.06
N ALA A 161 -0.59 -10.90 6.94
CA ALA A 161 -1.51 -12.03 6.80
C ALA A 161 -0.82 -13.37 7.04
N GLN A 162 0.38 -13.56 6.46
CA GLN A 162 1.22 -14.73 6.73
C GLN A 162 1.57 -14.84 8.22
N GLY A 163 1.87 -13.73 8.89
CA GLY A 163 2.12 -13.70 10.32
C GLY A 163 0.91 -14.09 11.17
N VAL A 164 -0.30 -13.76 10.74
CA VAL A 164 -1.55 -14.24 11.39
C VAL A 164 -1.65 -15.75 11.25
N ALA A 165 -1.46 -16.28 10.03
CA ALA A 165 -1.47 -17.72 9.76
C ALA A 165 -0.42 -18.47 10.61
N SER A 166 0.82 -17.97 10.66
CA SER A 166 1.92 -18.55 11.46
C SER A 166 1.58 -18.57 12.96
N ARG A 167 1.01 -17.50 13.51
CA ARG A 167 0.57 -17.48 14.93
C ARG A 167 -0.60 -18.42 15.20
N ALA A 168 -1.50 -18.59 14.24
CA ALA A 168 -2.62 -19.52 14.36
C ALA A 168 -2.14 -20.99 14.35
N ALA A 169 -1.19 -21.33 13.48
CA ALA A 169 -0.56 -22.66 13.44
C ALA A 169 0.13 -23.02 14.77
N ARG A 170 0.72 -22.02 15.45
CA ARG A 170 1.32 -22.17 16.79
C ARG A 170 0.30 -22.20 17.94
N GLY A 171 -1.01 -22.09 17.65
CA GLY A 171 -2.06 -22.06 18.67
C GLY A 171 -2.12 -20.77 19.50
N VAL A 172 -1.47 -19.69 19.04
CA VAL A 172 -1.41 -18.40 19.76
C VAL A 172 -2.55 -17.46 19.34
N ALA A 173 -3.12 -17.65 18.14
CA ALA A 173 -4.28 -16.90 17.67
C ALA A 173 -5.55 -17.76 17.76
N SER A 174 -6.50 -17.37 18.62
CA SER A 174 -7.80 -18.04 18.80
C SER A 174 -8.94 -17.42 17.98
N SER A 175 -8.65 -16.48 17.07
CA SER A 175 -9.69 -15.83 16.29
C SER A 175 -10.22 -16.75 15.19
N SER A 176 -11.54 -16.85 15.08
CA SER A 176 -12.25 -17.58 14.02
C SER A 176 -11.92 -17.09 12.61
N PHE A 177 -11.23 -15.96 12.49
CA PHE A 177 -10.90 -15.28 11.24
C PHE A 177 -9.46 -15.60 10.73
N ALA A 178 -8.65 -16.32 11.50
CA ALA A 178 -7.25 -16.56 11.13
C ALA A 178 -7.08 -17.38 9.83
N GLY A 179 -7.99 -18.31 9.56
CA GLY A 179 -8.02 -19.07 8.30
C GLY A 179 -8.36 -18.19 7.10
N ASP A 180 -9.35 -17.31 7.24
CA ASP A 180 -9.77 -16.39 6.19
C ASP A 180 -8.65 -15.41 5.82
N VAL A 181 -7.89 -14.94 6.81
CA VAL A 181 -6.71 -14.08 6.58
C VAL A 181 -5.61 -14.81 5.82
N ALA A 182 -5.37 -16.09 6.12
CA ALA A 182 -4.34 -16.88 5.44
C ALA A 182 -4.63 -17.04 3.93
N ILE A 183 -5.91 -17.20 3.57
CA ILE A 183 -6.37 -17.34 2.17
C ILE A 183 -6.07 -16.08 1.35
N MET A 184 -5.93 -14.90 2.00
CA MET A 184 -5.64 -13.65 1.31
C MET A 184 -4.18 -13.50 0.88
N VAL A 185 -3.24 -14.29 1.41
CA VAL A 185 -1.81 -14.13 1.14
C VAL A 185 -1.47 -14.16 -0.36
N PRO A 186 -1.93 -15.14 -1.16
CA PRO A 186 -1.66 -15.17 -2.59
C PRO A 186 -2.27 -13.98 -3.34
N PHE A 187 -3.50 -13.59 -2.99
CA PHE A 187 -4.16 -12.41 -3.57
C PHE A 187 -3.33 -11.15 -3.33
N LEU A 188 -2.92 -10.91 -2.09
CA LEU A 188 -2.13 -9.72 -1.73
C LEU A 188 -0.78 -9.70 -2.44
N ALA A 189 -0.10 -10.83 -2.53
CA ALA A 189 1.18 -10.94 -3.25
C ALA A 189 1.01 -10.67 -4.75
N GLN A 190 -0.03 -11.26 -5.37
CA GLN A 190 -0.32 -11.09 -6.78
C GLN A 190 -0.67 -9.64 -7.12
N THR A 191 -1.49 -8.97 -6.30
CA THR A 191 -1.81 -7.55 -6.50
C THR A 191 -0.57 -6.66 -6.38
N ALA A 192 0.39 -7.00 -5.51
CA ALA A 192 1.67 -6.28 -5.47
C ALA A 192 2.47 -6.42 -6.78
N VAL A 193 2.50 -7.61 -7.37
CA VAL A 193 3.12 -7.88 -8.67
C VAL A 193 2.46 -7.06 -9.78
N GLU A 194 1.12 -7.01 -9.79
CA GLU A 194 0.34 -6.27 -10.79
C GLU A 194 0.68 -4.77 -10.78
N PHE A 195 0.73 -4.12 -9.62
CA PHE A 195 1.12 -2.72 -9.53
C PHE A 195 2.54 -2.44 -10.00
N LEU A 196 3.48 -3.36 -9.76
CA LEU A 196 4.86 -3.23 -10.25
C LEU A 196 4.92 -3.39 -11.78
N ALA A 197 4.14 -4.32 -12.34
CA ALA A 197 4.03 -4.50 -13.78
C ALA A 197 3.41 -3.26 -14.46
N GLU A 198 2.34 -2.69 -13.89
CA GLU A 198 1.74 -1.44 -14.35
C GLU A 198 2.76 -0.29 -14.36
N GLN A 199 3.54 -0.16 -13.29
CA GLN A 199 4.60 0.85 -13.21
C GLN A 199 5.63 0.69 -14.33
N GLU A 200 6.10 -0.53 -14.60
CA GLU A 200 7.05 -0.81 -15.67
C GLU A 200 6.46 -0.47 -17.05
N GLU A 201 5.17 -0.74 -17.27
CA GLU A 201 4.47 -0.34 -18.49
C GLU A 201 4.37 1.17 -18.67
N GLU A 202 3.98 1.89 -17.61
CA GLU A 202 3.89 3.36 -17.60
C GLU A 202 5.25 3.99 -17.95
N GLN A 203 6.33 3.47 -17.37
CA GLN A 203 7.69 3.94 -17.65
C GLN A 203 8.12 3.64 -19.09
N ARG A 204 7.78 2.46 -19.63
CA ARG A 204 8.08 2.09 -21.02
C ARG A 204 7.34 3.00 -22.02
N ARG A 205 6.08 3.34 -21.73
CA ARG A 205 5.25 4.25 -22.54
C ARG A 205 5.77 5.69 -22.44
N GLY A 206 6.13 6.15 -21.25
CA GLY A 206 6.70 7.49 -21.03
C GLY A 206 8.09 7.69 -21.64
N GLY A 207 8.96 6.67 -21.57
CA GLY A 207 10.31 6.70 -22.14
C GLY A 207 10.35 6.66 -23.67
N GLY A 208 9.33 6.08 -24.32
CA GLY A 208 9.23 6.00 -25.78
C GLY A 208 8.96 7.35 -26.48
N ALA A 209 8.36 8.32 -25.79
CA ALA A 209 8.06 9.64 -26.36
C ALA A 209 9.29 10.58 -26.43
N GLY A 210 10.33 10.34 -25.62
CA GLY A 210 11.51 11.19 -25.52
C GLY A 210 12.63 10.93 -26.55
N SER A 211 12.59 9.82 -27.29
CA SER A 211 13.71 9.38 -28.14
C SER A 211 13.65 9.88 -29.61
N ARG A 212 12.56 10.51 -30.05
CA ARG A 212 12.39 10.94 -31.47
C ARG A 212 12.73 12.40 -31.79
N ARG A 213 13.28 13.19 -30.86
CA ARG A 213 13.69 14.59 -31.12
C ARG A 213 15.17 14.83 -30.83
N SER A 214 16.06 14.20 -31.59
CA SER A 214 17.44 14.67 -31.78
C SER A 214 18.08 13.98 -32.98
N ARG A 215 17.54 14.23 -34.18
CA ARG A 215 18.22 14.05 -35.48
C ARG A 215 17.54 14.94 -36.51
N LEU A 216 17.76 16.25 -36.43
CA LEU A 216 17.77 17.19 -37.55
C LEU A 216 18.73 18.32 -37.19
#